data_AF-A0A327W6L2-F1
#
_entry.id   AF-A0A327W6L2-F1
#
_cell.length_a   1.000
_cell.length_b   1.000
_cell.length_c   1.000
_cell.angle_alpha   90.00
_cell.angle_beta   90.00
_cell.angle_gamma   90.00
#
_symmetry.space_group_name_H-M   'P 1'
#
loop_
_entity.id
_entity.type
_entity.pdbx_description
1 polymer ?
#
loop_
_entity_poly.entity_id
_entity_poly.type
_entity_poly.pdbx_seq_one_letter_code
_entity_poly.pdbx_strand_id
1 'polypeptide(L)'
;MLALINSTKVSGKVKRKPNVLADIHTRLTNLPIRFRERICEECSWSIPTFYRKMRLRDKVSNEEEGKIIPALSNAEKEKIIAVLMELFGETGQHFQRFQQK
;
A
#
# COMPACT_ATOMS: atom_id res chain seq x y z
N MET A 1 -20.89 -12.46 -57.01
CA MET A 1 -21.36 -12.19 -55.63
C MET A 1 -20.24 -12.56 -54.68
N LEU A 2 -19.98 -11.68 -53.70
CA LEU A 2 -18.75 -11.56 -52.92
C LEU A 2 -18.45 -12.76 -52.02
N ALA A 3 -17.14 -13.04 -51.87
CA ALA A 3 -16.58 -13.97 -50.91
C ALA A 3 -16.75 -13.45 -49.47
N LEU A 4 -17.23 -14.31 -48.57
CA LEU A 4 -17.25 -14.08 -47.13
C LEU A 4 -15.88 -14.45 -46.55
N ILE A 5 -15.06 -13.44 -46.22
CA ILE A 5 -13.80 -13.63 -45.48
C ILE A 5 -14.10 -13.47 -43.99
N ASN A 6 -13.89 -14.55 -43.23
CA ASN A 6 -13.91 -14.56 -41.77
C ASN A 6 -12.87 -13.58 -41.21
N SER A 7 -13.31 -12.60 -40.43
CA SER A 7 -12.43 -11.68 -39.68
C SER A 7 -12.86 -11.60 -38.22
N THR A 8 -12.44 -12.58 -37.43
CA THR A 8 -12.35 -12.44 -35.97
C THR A 8 -10.90 -12.55 -35.58
N LYS A 9 -10.22 -11.41 -35.68
CA LYS A 9 -8.83 -11.20 -35.27
C LYS A 9 -8.76 -11.33 -33.74
N VAL A 10 -8.30 -12.48 -33.24
CA VAL A 10 -7.98 -12.66 -31.83
C VAL A 10 -6.77 -11.76 -31.51
N SER A 11 -7.02 -10.63 -30.83
CA SER A 11 -5.97 -9.71 -30.39
C SER A 11 -5.19 -10.34 -29.23
N GLY A 12 -4.20 -11.17 -29.57
CA GLY A 12 -3.20 -11.63 -28.62
C GLY A 12 -2.34 -10.46 -28.18
N LYS A 13 -2.71 -9.80 -27.07
CA LYS A 13 -1.84 -8.80 -26.44
C LYS A 13 -0.57 -9.50 -25.95
N VAL A 14 0.53 -9.29 -26.67
CA VAL A 14 1.87 -9.69 -26.22
C VAL A 14 2.16 -8.99 -24.89
N LYS A 15 2.17 -9.74 -23.79
CA LYS A 15 2.55 -9.22 -22.46
C LYS A 15 4.04 -8.92 -22.48
N ARG A 16 4.40 -7.69 -22.84
CA ARG A 16 5.78 -7.19 -22.71
C ARG A 16 6.10 -7.04 -21.22
N LYS A 17 7.27 -7.54 -20.79
CA LYS A 17 7.77 -7.29 -19.43
C LYS A 17 7.98 -5.78 -19.26
N PRO A 18 7.50 -5.17 -18.17
CA PRO A 18 7.79 -3.77 -17.88
C PRO A 18 9.30 -3.60 -17.70
N ASN A 19 9.82 -2.44 -18.12
CA ASN A 19 11.20 -2.09 -17.79
C ASN A 19 11.34 -1.85 -16.27
N VAL A 20 12.56 -1.88 -15.77
CA VAL A 20 12.87 -1.79 -14.33
C VAL A 20 12.26 -0.52 -13.71
N LEU A 21 12.35 0.62 -14.39
CA LEU A 21 11.79 1.88 -13.90
C LEU A 21 10.25 1.80 -13.77
N ALA A 22 9.57 1.30 -14.80
CA ALA A 22 8.11 1.16 -14.81
C ALA A 22 7.64 0.21 -13.70
N ASP A 23 8.34 -0.89 -13.48
CA ASP A 23 8.01 -1.86 -12.42
C ASP A 23 8.22 -1.28 -11.01
N ILE A 24 9.37 -0.63 -10.77
CA ILE A 24 9.67 0.02 -9.48
C ILE A 24 8.65 1.12 -9.18
N HIS A 25 8.40 2.02 -10.14
CA HIS A 25 7.46 3.12 -9.95
C HIS A 25 6.04 2.60 -9.65
N THR A 26 5.58 1.57 -10.37
CA THR A 26 4.28 0.94 -10.12
C THR A 26 4.19 0.35 -8.72
N ARG A 27 5.26 -0.30 -8.23
CA ARG A 27 5.27 -0.88 -6.89
C ARG A 27 5.27 0.20 -5.81
N LEU A 28 6.06 1.26 -5.97
CA LEU A 28 6.14 2.37 -5.01
C LEU A 28 4.84 3.17 -4.92
N THR A 29 4.16 3.40 -6.05
CA THR A 29 2.87 4.10 -6.07
C THR A 29 1.73 3.27 -5.48
N ASN A 30 1.80 1.94 -5.59
CA ASN A 30 0.85 1.01 -4.95
C ASN A 30 1.14 0.76 -3.46
N LEU A 31 2.36 0.98 -3.00
CA LEU A 31 2.76 0.76 -1.61
C LEU A 31 1.88 1.51 -0.59
N PRO A 32 1.62 2.83 -0.71
CA PRO A 32 0.76 3.54 0.24
C PRO A 32 -0.69 3.07 0.20
N ILE A 33 -1.18 2.58 -0.95
CA ILE A 33 -2.52 2.02 -1.10
C ILE A 33 -2.62 0.72 -0.30
N ARG A 34 -1.69 -0.22 -0.52
CA ARG A 34 -1.61 -1.47 0.23
C ARG A 34 -1.44 -1.24 1.73
N PHE A 35 -0.60 -0.28 2.11
CA PHE A 35 -0.42 0.10 3.52
C PHE A 35 -1.74 0.53 4.15
N ARG A 36 -2.46 1.47 3.53
CA ARG A 36 -3.77 1.92 4.04
C ARG A 36 -4.76 0.76 4.16
N GLU A 37 -4.88 -0.07 3.14
CA GLU A 37 -5.80 -1.21 3.12
C GLU A 37 -5.52 -2.19 4.26
N ARG A 38 -4.26 -2.57 4.45
CA ARG A 38 -3.85 -3.47 5.53
C ARG A 38 -4.08 -2.88 6.91
N ILE A 39 -3.80 -1.58 7.11
CA ILE A 39 -4.11 -0.93 8.40
C ILE A 39 -5.62 -0.90 8.65
N CYS A 40 -6.43 -0.65 7.61
CA CYS A 40 -7.88 -0.67 7.76
C CYS A 40 -8.40 -2.06 8.16
N GLU A 41 -7.86 -3.11 7.56
CA GLU A 41 -8.19 -4.50 7.90
C GLU A 41 -7.76 -4.85 9.34
N GLU A 42 -6.47 -4.69 9.64
CA GLU A 42 -5.88 -5.13 10.91
C GLU A 42 -6.39 -4.33 12.13
N CYS A 43 -6.69 -3.04 11.94
CA CYS A 43 -7.22 -2.18 13.00
C CYS A 43 -8.75 -2.07 12.96
N SER A 44 -9.43 -2.79 12.05
CA SER A 44 -10.89 -2.68 11.83
C SER A 44 -11.37 -1.23 11.61
N TRP A 45 -10.58 -0.46 10.87
CA TRP A 45 -10.91 0.93 10.53
C TRP A 45 -11.58 1.03 9.17
N SER A 46 -12.49 1.99 9.05
CA SER A 46 -12.93 2.47 7.74
C SER A 46 -11.89 3.42 7.12
N ILE A 47 -11.92 3.58 5.80
CA ILE A 47 -11.07 4.56 5.09
C ILE A 47 -11.17 5.98 5.71
N PRO A 48 -12.38 6.51 6.02
CA PRO A 48 -12.50 7.80 6.71
C PRO A 48 -11.81 7.82 8.08
N THR A 49 -11.88 6.71 8.84
CA THR A 49 -11.25 6.59 10.15
C THR A 49 -9.74 6.63 10.04
N PHE A 50 -9.15 5.92 9.07
CA PHE A 50 -7.73 5.98 8.77
C PHE A 50 -7.27 7.44 8.56
N TYR A 51 -7.92 8.16 7.64
CA TYR A 51 -7.54 9.55 7.35
C TYR A 51 -7.79 10.50 8.53
N ARG A 52 -8.82 10.26 9.34
CA ARG A 52 -9.05 11.00 10.58
C ARG A 52 -7.91 10.78 11.57
N LYS A 53 -7.58 9.52 11.88
CA LYS A 53 -6.50 9.13 12.80
C LYS A 53 -5.14 9.71 12.38
N MET A 54 -4.83 9.67 11.08
CA MET A 54 -3.60 10.27 10.52
C MET A 54 -3.45 11.77 10.80
N ARG A 55 -4.55 12.50 10.96
CA ARG A 55 -4.55 13.95 11.28
C ARG A 55 -4.59 14.25 12.77
N LEU A 56 -4.87 13.27 13.62
CA LEU A 56 -4.87 13.49 15.07
C LEU A 56 -3.47 13.78 15.57
N ARG A 57 -3.41 14.42 16.74
CA ARG A 57 -2.19 14.75 17.48
C ARG A 57 -2.38 14.28 18.90
N ASP A 58 -1.28 13.88 19.53
CA ASP A 58 -1.27 13.63 20.96
C ASP A 58 -1.63 14.92 21.70
N LYS A 59 -2.38 14.79 22.80
CA LYS A 59 -2.86 15.93 23.59
C LYS A 59 -2.14 15.99 24.92
N VAL A 60 -1.96 17.20 25.45
CA VAL A 60 -1.54 17.38 26.85
C VAL A 60 -2.79 17.33 27.72
N SER A 61 -2.73 16.58 28.82
CA SER A 61 -3.81 16.52 29.81
C SER A 61 -3.94 17.86 30.53
N ASN A 62 -5.17 18.35 30.68
CA ASN A 62 -5.46 19.53 31.49
C ASN A 62 -5.59 19.21 32.99
N GLU A 63 -5.77 17.92 33.33
CA GLU A 63 -6.02 17.45 34.70
C GLU A 63 -4.75 16.97 35.40
N GLU A 64 -3.77 16.49 34.62
CA GLU A 64 -2.48 15.99 35.10
C GLU A 64 -1.36 16.73 34.35
N GLU A 65 -0.73 17.69 35.02
CA GLU A 65 0.31 18.53 34.43
C GLU A 65 1.42 17.67 33.81
N GLY A 66 1.65 17.84 32.51
CA GLY A 66 2.70 17.12 31.76
C GLY A 66 2.33 15.74 31.21
N LYS A 67 1.13 15.20 31.51
CA LYS A 67 0.73 13.89 30.95
C LYS A 67 0.29 14.00 29.50
N ILE A 68 0.81 13.11 28.65
CA ILE A 68 0.47 13.03 27.23
C ILE A 68 -0.63 11.96 27.03
N ILE A 69 -1.73 12.35 26.39
CA ILE A 69 -2.80 11.46 25.95
C ILE A 69 -2.57 11.13 24.47
N PRO A 70 -2.19 9.89 24.14
CA PRO A 70 -1.84 9.53 22.77
C PRO A 70 -3.08 9.45 21.87
N ALA A 71 -2.94 9.89 20.62
CA ALA A 71 -4.00 9.80 19.60
C ALA A 71 -4.24 8.37 19.09
N LEU A 72 -3.24 7.50 19.26
CA LEU A 72 -3.25 6.10 18.88
C LEU A 72 -2.98 5.24 20.12
N SER A 73 -3.72 4.14 20.27
CA SER A 73 -3.43 3.13 21.28
C SER A 73 -2.09 2.43 21.00
N ASN A 74 -1.53 1.79 22.01
CA ASN A 74 -0.29 1.04 21.85
C ASN A 74 -0.43 -0.10 20.83
N ALA A 75 -1.57 -0.81 20.85
CA ALA A 75 -1.86 -1.89 19.89
C ALA A 75 -1.95 -1.36 18.44
N GLU A 76 -2.61 -0.22 18.23
CA GLU A 76 -2.66 0.44 16.93
C GLU A 76 -1.24 0.79 16.44
N LYS A 77 -0.39 1.36 17.31
CA LYS A 77 0.99 1.73 16.98
C LYS A 77 1.83 0.51 16.58
N GLU A 78 1.78 -0.55 17.38
CA GLU A 78 2.50 -1.79 17.12
C GLU A 78 2.11 -2.38 15.77
N LYS A 79 0.79 -2.46 15.51
CA LYS A 79 0.28 -2.98 14.25
C LYS A 79 0.68 -2.11 13.04
N ILE A 80 0.65 -0.79 13.19
CA ILE A 80 1.08 0.16 12.16
C ILE A 80 2.53 -0.08 11.76
N ILE A 81 3.43 -0.23 12.75
CA ILE A 81 4.85 -0.46 12.51
C ILE A 81 5.08 -1.84 11.87
N ALA A 82 4.42 -2.88 12.40
CA ALA A 82 4.55 -4.24 11.90
C ALA A 82 4.16 -4.34 10.40
N VAL A 83 3.00 -3.79 10.04
CA VAL A 83 2.51 -3.77 8.65
C VAL A 83 3.46 -3.02 7.73
N LEU A 84 4.00 -1.87 8.18
CA LEU A 84 4.96 -1.11 7.38
C LEU A 84 6.24 -1.91 7.09
N MET A 85 6.81 -2.54 8.12
CA MET A 85 8.03 -3.33 8.01
C MET A 85 7.85 -4.53 7.08
N GLU A 86 6.72 -5.24 7.18
CA GLU A 86 6.39 -6.35 6.29
C GLU A 86 6.28 -5.90 4.84
N LEU A 87 5.55 -4.81 4.57
CA LEU A 87 5.40 -4.27 3.22
C LEU A 87 6.73 -3.80 2.61
N PHE A 88 7.61 -3.21 3.41
CA PHE A 88 8.97 -2.88 2.95
C PHE A 88 9.80 -4.12 2.71
N GLY A 89 9.71 -5.15 3.56
CA GLY A 89 10.37 -6.44 3.36
C GLY A 89 9.98 -7.09 2.04
N GLU A 90 8.68 -7.22 1.78
CA GLU A 90 8.14 -7.74 0.51
C GLU A 90 8.61 -6.93 -0.70
N THR A 91 8.66 -5.60 -0.54
CA THR A 91 9.04 -4.68 -1.62
C THR A 91 10.55 -4.75 -1.89
N GLY A 92 11.36 -4.85 -0.85
CA GLY A 92 12.81 -5.05 -0.95
C GLY A 92 13.15 -6.38 -1.62
N GLN A 93 12.51 -7.48 -1.19
CA GLN A 93 12.68 -8.80 -1.81
C GLN A 93 12.36 -8.78 -3.32
N HIS A 94 11.30 -8.06 -3.70
CA HIS A 94 10.95 -7.89 -5.11
C HIS A 94 12.04 -7.15 -5.90
N PHE A 95 12.69 -6.13 -5.32
CA PHE A 95 13.75 -5.39 -6.01
C PHE A 95 15.09 -6.13 -6.07
N GLN A 96 15.36 -7.05 -5.13
CA GLN A 96 16.57 -7.89 -5.17
C GLN A 96 16.68 -8.70 -6.47
N ARG A 97 15.57 -9.03 -7.13
CA ARG A 97 15.59 -9.73 -8.43
C ARG A 97 16.32 -8.95 -9.53
N PHE A 98 16.43 -7.63 -9.40
CA PHE A 98 17.13 -6.78 -10.36
C PHE A 98 18.64 -6.67 -10.08
N GLN A 99 19.10 -7.17 -8.92
CA GLN A 99 20.51 -7.16 -8.53
C GLN A 99 21.25 -8.45 -8.95
N GLN A 100 20.51 -9.48 -9.35
CA GLN A 100 21.07 -10.72 -9.86
C GLN A 100 21.52 -10.48 -11.32
N LYS A 101 22.83 -10.30 -11.50
CA LYS A 101 23.50 -10.35 -12.80
C LYS A 101 23.97 -11.76 -13.09
#